data_AF-A0A105TNU0-F1
#
_entry.id   AF-A0A105TNU0-F1
#
_cell.length_a   1.000
_cell.length_b   1.000
_cell.length_c   1.000
_cell.angle_alpha   90.00
_cell.angle_beta   90.00
_cell.angle_gamma   90.00
#
_symmetry.space_group_name_H-M   'P 1'
#
loop_
_entity.id
_entity.type
_entity.pdbx_description
1 polymer ?
#
loop_
_entity_poly.entity_id
_entity_poly.type
_entity_poly.pdbx_seq_one_letter_code
_entity_poly.pdbx_strand_id
1 'polypeptide(L)'
;MQIENNQAIVIIEDLEKIRVSLAKLGASNPDNIEQLSLNLLHYFIKNEVFKKISSAHKILVESAERDETLNSKLYEFFENIIYPPLETNITISDMNEIIKQKPEE
;
A
#
# COMPACT_ATOMS: atom_id res chain seq x y z
N MET A 1 -15.96 -4.59 -23.27
CA MET A 1 -16.04 -4.45 -21.79
C MET A 1 -15.58 -3.06 -21.40
N GLN A 2 -16.48 -2.20 -20.94
CA GLN A 2 -16.11 -0.96 -20.28
C GLN A 2 -16.31 -1.20 -18.79
N ILE A 3 -15.23 -1.43 -18.05
CA ILE A 3 -15.16 -0.82 -16.71
C ILE A 3 -15.56 0.63 -16.98
N GLU A 4 -16.64 1.14 -16.38
CA GLU A 4 -17.10 2.51 -16.62
C GLU A 4 -15.85 3.39 -16.65
N ASN A 5 -15.46 3.94 -17.82
CA ASN A 5 -14.09 4.44 -18.03
C ASN A 5 -13.66 5.40 -16.91
N ASN A 6 -14.64 6.06 -16.30
CA ASN A 6 -14.52 6.89 -15.12
C ASN A 6 -13.92 6.17 -13.88
N GLN A 7 -14.37 4.96 -13.52
CA GLN A 7 -13.88 4.26 -12.31
C GLN A 7 -12.44 3.77 -12.46
N ALA A 8 -12.08 3.22 -13.63
CA ALA A 8 -10.70 2.81 -13.91
C ALA A 8 -9.75 4.02 -13.86
N ILE A 9 -10.17 5.15 -14.44
CA ILE A 9 -9.41 6.42 -14.40
C ILE A 9 -9.24 6.89 -12.95
N VAL A 10 -10.31 6.90 -12.15
CA VAL A 10 -10.24 7.31 -10.73
C VAL A 10 -9.27 6.44 -9.93
N ILE A 11 -9.29 5.12 -10.13
CA ILE A 11 -8.35 4.20 -9.47
C ILE A 11 -6.91 4.53 -9.86
N ILE A 12 -6.64 4.71 -11.15
CA ILE A 12 -5.30 5.05 -11.65
C ILE A 12 -4.83 6.39 -11.07
N GLU A 13 -5.69 7.40 -11.05
CA GLU A 13 -5.37 8.71 -10.49
C GLU A 13 -5.05 8.64 -9.00
N ASP A 14 -5.83 7.90 -8.21
CA ASP A 14 -5.60 7.79 -6.77
C ASP A 14 -4.32 7.03 -6.46
N LEU A 15 -4.04 5.94 -7.19
CA LEU A 15 -2.79 5.19 -7.06
C LEU A 15 -1.58 6.06 -7.47
N GLU A 16 -1.71 6.88 -8.51
CA GLU A 16 -0.63 7.78 -8.94
C GLU A 16 -0.38 8.89 -7.91
N LYS A 17 -1.44 9.49 -7.35
CA LYS A 17 -1.32 10.48 -6.26
C LYS A 17 -0.61 9.87 -5.05
N ILE A 18 -0.94 8.62 -4.68
CA ILE A 18 -0.27 7.91 -3.59
C ILE A 18 1.21 7.69 -3.92
N ARG A 19 1.52 7.12 -5.09
CA ARG A 19 2.88 6.83 -5.54
C ARG A 19 3.78 8.07 -5.52
N VAL A 20 3.33 9.17 -6.13
CA VAL A 20 4.09 10.42 -6.22
C VAL A 20 4.27 11.05 -4.83
N SER A 21 3.24 11.00 -3.97
CA SER A 21 3.34 11.54 -2.61
C SER A 21 4.36 10.78 -1.78
N LEU A 22 4.36 9.46 -1.85
CA LEU A 22 5.34 8.61 -1.15
C LEU A 22 6.77 8.87 -1.64
N ALA A 23 6.96 9.00 -2.96
CA ALA A 23 8.27 9.34 -3.53
C ALA A 23 8.77 10.71 -3.03
N LYS A 24 7.90 11.72 -2.97
CA LYS A 24 8.23 13.04 -2.44
C LYS A 24 8.56 13.00 -0.95
N LEU A 25 7.80 12.24 -0.15
CA LEU A 25 8.05 12.10 1.28
C LEU A 25 9.41 11.45 1.54
N GLY A 26 9.75 10.39 0.81
CA GLY A 26 11.08 9.76 0.86
C GLY A 26 12.19 10.74 0.46
N ALA A 27 12.03 11.45 -0.66
CA ALA A 27 13.02 12.41 -1.14
C ALA A 27 13.21 13.63 -0.19
N SER A 28 12.17 14.02 0.55
CA SER A 28 12.23 15.16 1.48
C SER A 28 12.83 14.80 2.84
N ASN A 29 13.00 13.52 3.14
CA ASN A 29 13.54 13.02 4.41
C ASN A 29 14.62 11.96 4.16
N PRO A 30 15.67 12.27 3.37
CA PRO A 30 16.63 11.26 2.90
C PRO A 30 17.41 10.59 4.04
N ASP A 31 17.73 11.36 5.09
CA ASP A 31 18.62 10.91 6.17
C ASP A 31 17.92 10.87 7.55
N ASN A 32 16.61 11.15 7.59
CA ASN A 32 15.84 11.20 8.83
C ASN A 32 14.67 10.21 8.81
N ILE A 33 15.00 8.95 9.12
CA ILE A 33 14.07 7.82 9.14
C ILE A 33 12.91 8.03 10.12
N GLU A 34 13.17 8.64 11.28
CA GLU A 34 12.14 8.90 12.29
C GLU A 34 11.11 9.91 11.77
N GLN A 35 11.57 11.04 11.21
CA GLN A 35 10.69 12.05 10.63
C GLN A 35 9.95 11.53 9.38
N LEU A 36 10.62 10.72 8.55
CA LEU A 36 9.99 10.03 7.42
C LEU A 36 8.84 9.13 7.91
N SER A 37 9.08 8.33 8.94
CA SER A 37 8.07 7.42 9.51
C SER A 37 6.85 8.17 10.03
N LEU A 38 7.06 9.27 10.77
CA LEU A 38 5.98 10.14 11.25
C LEU A 38 5.20 10.78 10.09
N ASN A 39 5.90 11.27 9.07
CA ASN A 39 5.28 11.87 7.89
C ASN A 39 4.46 10.86 7.08
N LEU A 40 4.94 9.62 6.95
CA LEU A 40 4.22 8.52 6.31
C LEU A 40 2.96 8.14 7.08
N LEU A 41 3.06 7.96 8.39
CA LEU A 41 1.91 7.70 9.27
C LEU A 41 0.86 8.81 9.15
N HIS A 42 1.29 10.08 9.24
CA HIS A 42 0.40 11.22 9.08
C HIS A 42 -0.28 11.22 7.70
N TYR A 43 0.48 10.97 6.63
CA TYR A 43 -0.04 10.91 5.27
C TYR A 43 -1.09 9.79 5.10
N PHE A 44 -0.77 8.57 5.56
CA PHE A 44 -1.66 7.42 5.45
C PHE A 44 -2.98 7.63 6.18
N ILE A 45 -2.94 8.15 7.41
CA ILE A 45 -4.13 8.44 8.22
C ILE A 45 -4.93 9.57 7.58
N LYS A 46 -4.30 10.73 7.32
CA LYS A 46 -4.98 11.94 6.86
C LYS A 46 -5.64 11.77 5.49
N ASN A 47 -5.05 10.97 4.61
CA ASN A 47 -5.54 10.79 3.24
C ASN A 47 -6.34 9.50 3.04
N GLU A 48 -6.67 8.78 4.14
CA GLU A 48 -7.37 7.49 4.13
C GLU A 48 -6.77 6.50 3.11
N VAL A 49 -5.43 6.43 3.02
CA VAL A 49 -4.74 5.71 1.93
C VAL A 49 -5.12 4.23 1.88
N PHE A 50 -5.18 3.57 3.04
CA PHE A 50 -5.58 2.16 3.12
C PHE A 50 -7.01 1.92 2.62
N LYS A 51 -7.93 2.84 2.89
CA LYS A 51 -9.32 2.76 2.42
C LYS A 51 -9.38 2.85 0.90
N LYS A 52 -8.64 3.79 0.30
CA LYS A 52 -8.56 3.96 -1.16
C LYS A 52 -7.96 2.74 -1.85
N ILE A 53 -6.85 2.21 -1.32
CA ILE A 53 -6.21 0.99 -1.82
C ILE A 53 -7.16 -0.20 -1.72
N SER A 54 -7.83 -0.37 -0.57
CA SER A 54 -8.80 -1.46 -0.37
C SER A 54 -9.98 -1.38 -1.32
N SER A 55 -10.54 -0.18 -1.54
CA SER A 55 -11.60 0.04 -2.53
C SER A 55 -11.14 -0.27 -3.96
N ALA A 56 -9.95 0.19 -4.35
CA ALA A 56 -9.37 -0.11 -5.66
C ALA A 56 -9.17 -1.62 -5.85
N HIS A 57 -8.58 -2.30 -4.86
CA HIS A 57 -8.39 -3.75 -4.87
C HIS A 57 -9.70 -4.49 -5.05
N LYS A 58 -10.74 -4.14 -4.28
CA LYS A 58 -12.06 -4.75 -4.40
C LYS A 58 -12.62 -4.63 -5.82
N ILE A 59 -12.58 -3.43 -6.41
CA ILE A 59 -13.08 -3.20 -7.78
C ILE A 59 -12.30 -4.03 -8.80
N LEU A 60 -10.97 -4.12 -8.65
CA LEU A 60 -10.12 -4.90 -9.55
C LEU A 60 -10.40 -6.40 -9.45
N VAL A 61 -10.56 -6.93 -8.23
CA VAL A 61 -10.94 -8.33 -7.99
C VAL A 61 -12.30 -8.62 -8.61
N GLU A 62 -13.33 -7.83 -8.31
CA GLU A 62 -14.67 -8.02 -8.87
C GLU A 62 -14.68 -7.94 -10.41
N SER A 63 -13.79 -7.13 -10.99
CA SER A 63 -13.64 -7.04 -12.45
C SER A 63 -12.93 -8.27 -13.02
N ALA A 64 -11.89 -8.76 -12.35
CA ALA A 64 -11.15 -9.96 -12.74
C ALA A 64 -12.01 -11.23 -12.60
N GLU A 65 -12.88 -11.30 -11.58
CA GLU A 65 -13.76 -12.45 -11.36
C GLU A 65 -14.81 -12.64 -12.47
N ARG A 66 -15.14 -11.58 -13.22
CA ARG A 66 -16.07 -11.61 -14.36
C ARG A 66 -15.43 -12.10 -15.66
N ASP A 67 -14.12 -12.29 -15.67
CA ASP A 67 -13.34 -12.77 -16.82
C ASP A 67 -12.65 -14.08 -16.42
N GLU A 68 -13.00 -15.21 -17.05
CA GLU A 68 -12.49 -16.54 -16.69
C GLU A 68 -10.95 -16.63 -16.73
N THR A 69 -10.32 -15.93 -17.68
CA THR A 69 -8.86 -15.94 -17.84
C THR A 69 -8.20 -15.17 -16.70
N LEU A 70 -8.72 -13.98 -16.37
CA LEU A 70 -8.22 -13.18 -15.26
C LEU A 70 -8.53 -13.83 -13.90
N ASN A 71 -9.70 -14.44 -13.74
CA ASN A 71 -10.06 -15.19 -12.55
C ASN A 71 -9.06 -16.31 -12.27
N SER A 72 -8.71 -17.11 -13.29
CA SER A 72 -7.71 -18.18 -13.16
C SER A 72 -6.34 -17.64 -12.72
N LYS A 73 -5.90 -16.53 -13.30
CA LYS A 73 -4.63 -15.86 -12.90
C LYS A 73 -4.68 -15.29 -11.49
N LEU A 74 -5.83 -14.73 -11.09
CA LEU A 74 -6.03 -14.18 -9.75
C LEU A 74 -5.99 -15.30 -8.70
N TYR A 75 -6.62 -16.43 -8.99
CA TYR A 75 -6.57 -17.61 -8.13
C TYR A 75 -5.14 -18.13 -7.96
N GLU A 76 -4.41 -18.31 -9.07
CA GLU A 76 -2.99 -18.70 -9.03
C GLU A 76 -2.14 -17.71 -8.22
N PHE A 77 -2.38 -16.40 -8.38
CA PHE A 77 -1.68 -15.39 -7.60
C PHE A 77 -1.93 -15.55 -6.09
N PHE A 78 -3.19 -15.69 -5.67
CA PHE A 78 -3.53 -15.81 -4.25
C PHE A 78 -3.10 -17.14 -3.62
N GLU A 79 -3.05 -18.24 -4.36
CA GLU A 79 -2.51 -19.52 -3.88
C GLU A 79 -0.99 -19.44 -3.64
N ASN A 80 -0.28 -18.65 -4.45
CA ASN A 80 1.19 -18.58 -4.40
C ASN A 80 1.73 -17.35 -3.65
N ILE A 81 0.86 -16.45 -3.20
CA ILE A 81 1.32 -15.25 -2.49
C ILE A 81 1.84 -15.64 -1.10
N ILE A 82 3.09 -15.23 -0.82
CA ILE A 82 3.69 -15.39 0.49
C ILE A 82 3.34 -14.16 1.32
N TYR A 83 2.44 -14.32 2.29
CA TYR A 83 2.16 -13.25 3.25
C TYR A 83 3.30 -13.16 4.27
N PRO A 84 3.82 -11.95 4.54
CA PRO A 84 4.78 -11.77 5.63
C PRO A 84 4.12 -12.18 6.96
N PRO A 85 4.89 -12.77 7.89
CA PRO A 85 4.37 -13.12 9.20
C PRO A 85 3.84 -11.86 9.91
N LEU A 86 2.67 -11.98 10.53
CA LEU A 86 2.12 -10.92 11.35
C LEU A 86 2.82 -10.94 12.70
N GLU A 87 3.45 -9.82 13.06
CA GLU A 87 3.95 -9.63 14.41
C GLU A 87 2.76 -9.42 15.35
N THR A 88 2.42 -10.47 16.09
CA THR A 88 1.48 -10.40 17.21
C THR A 88 2.29 -10.20 18.48
N ASN A 89 2.04 -9.12 19.23
CA ASN A 89 2.75 -8.66 20.45
C ASN A 89 3.80 -7.56 20.24
N ILE A 90 3.57 -6.63 19.31
CA ILE A 90 4.39 -5.42 19.21
C ILE A 90 4.24 -4.58 20.49
N THR A 91 5.34 -4.44 21.23
CA THR A 91 5.44 -3.58 22.41
C THR A 91 5.92 -2.19 22.02
N ILE A 92 5.78 -1.23 22.94
CA ILE A 92 6.38 0.11 22.80
C ILE A 92 7.91 0.01 22.67
N SER A 93 8.53 -1.01 23.28
CA SER A 93 9.97 -1.25 23.14
C SER A 93 10.32 -1.66 21.72
N ASP A 94 9.53 -2.53 21.09
CA ASP A 94 9.76 -2.98 19.72
C ASP A 94 9.62 -1.81 18.73
N MET A 95 8.62 -0.95 18.93
CA MET A 95 8.49 0.29 18.16
C MET A 95 9.72 1.21 18.35
N ASN A 96 10.22 1.35 19.57
CA ASN A 96 11.41 2.15 19.86
C ASN A 96 12.70 1.52 19.29
N GLU A 97 12.80 0.20 19.24
CA GLU A 97 13.93 -0.52 18.63
C GLU A 97 13.92 -0.38 17.12
N ILE A 98 12.77 -0.51 16.46
CA ILE A 98 12.62 -0.24 15.02
C ILE A 98 13.02 1.20 14.68
N ILE A 99 12.65 2.17 15.51
CA ILE A 99 13.06 3.58 15.34
C ILE A 99 14.59 3.76 15.56
N LYS A 100 15.19 2.93 16.43
CA LYS A 100 16.63 3.00 16.78
C LYS A 100 17.55 2.18 15.88
N GLN A 101 17.02 1.23 15.10
CA GLN A 101 17.80 0.46 14.12
C GLN A 101 18.23 1.38 12.96
N LYS A 102 19.29 2.15 13.19
CA LYS A 102 20.17 2.65 12.12
C LYS A 102 20.79 1.43 11.41
N PRO A 103 20.99 1.46 10.08
CA PRO A 103 22.05 0.66 9.51
C PRO A 103 23.38 1.18 10.09
N GLU A 104 24.20 0.29 10.65
CA GLU A 104 25.62 0.60 10.89
C GLU A 104 26.27 0.95 9.54
N GLU A 105 27.00 2.08 9.51
CA GLU A 105 27.84 2.50 8.38
C GLU A 105 28.93 1.48 8.04
#